data_AF-A0A1V6NF16-F1
#
_entry.id   AF-A0A1V6NF16-F1
#
_cell.length_a   1.000
_cell.length_b   1.000
_cell.length_c   1.000
_cell.angle_alpha   90.00
_cell.angle_beta   90.00
_cell.angle_gamma   90.00
#
_symmetry.space_group_name_H-M   'P 1'
#
loop_
_entity.id
_entity.type
_entity.pdbx_description
1 polymer ?
#
loop_
_entity_poly.entity_id
_entity_poly.type
_entity_poly.pdbx_seq_one_letter_code
_entity_poly.pdbx_strand_id
1 'polypeptide(L)' 'MSSSGKGYTTDSSGTNSHGNHYCSRDYGSSASNSNSYHYSNTNGSYYYSNPNGSSYYNSGSGSSTYTAPSGGSGGSGKK' A
#
# COMPACT_ATOMS: atom_id res chain seq x y z
N MET A 1 14.09 10.29 -8.63
CA MET A 1 13.25 11.40 -8.12
C MET A 1 12.85 11.04 -6.69
N SER A 2 13.65 11.45 -5.70
CA SER A 2 13.31 11.25 -4.27
C SER A 2 12.40 12.37 -3.83
N SER A 3 11.12 12.06 -3.63
CA SER A 3 10.11 12.97 -3.09
C SER A 3 10.45 13.31 -1.63
N SER A 4 11.31 14.31 -1.43
CA SER A 4 11.66 14.90 -0.14
C SER A 4 10.38 15.39 0.58
N GLY A 5 10.12 14.87 1.77
CA GLY A 5 9.01 15.29 2.64
C GLY A 5 8.06 14.18 3.06
N LYS A 6 8.19 12.98 2.51
CA LYS A 6 7.46 11.80 2.97
C LYS A 6 8.45 10.96 3.77
N GLY A 7 8.12 10.54 4.99
CA GLY A 7 9.00 9.76 5.88
C GLY A 7 9.33 8.35 5.39
N TYR A 8 9.43 8.17 4.07
CA TYR A 8 9.84 6.97 3.37
C TYR A 8 10.66 7.35 2.15
N THR A 9 11.57 6.46 1.78
CA THR A 9 12.23 6.44 0.48
C THR A 9 11.43 5.55 -0.46
N THR A 10 11.42 5.88 -1.75
CA THR A 10 10.82 4.99 -2.76
C THR A 10 11.93 4.15 -3.35
N ASP A 11 12.01 2.87 -3.00
CA ASP A 11 12.98 1.93 -3.57
C ASP A 11 12.78 1.73 -5.07
N SER A 12 11.52 1.51 -5.45
CA SER A 12 11.15 1.16 -6.81
C SER A 12 9.74 1.62 -7.09
N SER A 13 9.53 2.11 -8.29
CA SER A 13 8.20 2.38 -8.80
C SER A 13 8.16 2.09 -10.29
N GLY A 14 7.02 1.63 -10.78
CA GLY A 14 6.82 1.41 -12.19
C GLY A 14 5.35 1.34 -12.56
N THR A 15 5.13 1.25 -13.85
CA THR A 15 3.81 1.04 -14.44
C THR A 15 3.90 -0.15 -15.37
N ASN A 16 3.01 -1.12 -15.22
CA ASN A 16 2.96 -2.28 -16.12
C ASN A 16 2.24 -1.93 -17.44
N SER A 17 2.27 -2.84 -18.42
CA SER A 17 1.62 -2.64 -19.73
C SER A 17 0.09 -2.43 -19.66
N HIS A 18 -0.54 -2.78 -18.54
CA HIS A 18 -1.96 -2.59 -18.30
C HIS A 18 -2.27 -1.23 -17.64
N GLY A 19 -1.25 -0.39 -17.44
CA GLY A 19 -1.37 0.91 -16.78
C GLY A 19 -1.41 0.84 -15.25
N ASN A 20 -1.22 -0.34 -14.64
CA ASN A 20 -1.22 -0.45 -13.18
C ASN A 20 0.11 0.06 -12.64
N HIS A 21 0.03 0.94 -11.66
CA HIS A 21 1.19 1.56 -11.02
C HIS A 21 1.54 0.84 -9.73
N TYR A 22 2.82 0.56 -9.52
CA TYR A 22 3.34 -0.01 -8.28
C TYR A 22 4.46 0.86 -7.74
N CYS A 23 4.53 0.99 -6.43
CA CYS A 23 5.53 1.79 -5.73
C CYS A 23 5.89 1.10 -4.41
N SER A 24 7.10 0.53 -4.37
CA SER A 24 7.74 0.03 -3.17
C SER A 24 8.31 1.20 -2.37
N ARG A 25 8.13 1.16 -1.05
CA ARG A 25 8.50 2.23 -0.13
C ARG A 25 9.26 1.64 1.04
N ASP A 26 10.39 2.25 1.38
CA ASP A 26 11.15 1.92 2.58
C ASP A 26 11.03 3.06 3.59
N TYR A 27 10.40 2.76 4.73
CA TYR A 27 10.24 3.68 5.86
C TYR A 27 11.42 3.57 6.85
N GLY A 28 12.44 2.78 6.52
CA GLY A 28 13.63 2.51 7.31
C GLY A 28 13.45 1.36 8.29
N SER A 29 14.54 1.02 8.98
CA SER A 29 14.59 -0.09 9.95
C SER A 29 13.66 0.07 11.16
N SER A 30 13.13 1.28 11.40
CA SER A 30 12.16 1.57 12.46
C SER A 30 10.73 1.16 12.09
N ALA A 31 10.46 0.81 10.84
CA ALA A 31 9.15 0.33 10.41
C ALA A 31 8.97 -1.14 10.80
N SER A 32 7.83 -1.47 11.40
CA SER A 32 7.43 -2.86 11.67
C SER A 32 7.30 -3.70 10.40
N ASN A 33 7.10 -3.03 9.25
CA ASN A 33 7.04 -3.64 7.94
C ASN A 33 7.96 -2.91 6.96
N SER A 34 9.11 -3.53 6.70
CA SER A 34 10.11 -3.05 5.73
C SER A 34 9.65 -3.20 4.28
N ASN A 35 8.58 -3.95 4.02
CA ASN A 35 8.04 -4.18 2.67
C ASN A 35 6.78 -3.35 2.45
N SER A 36 6.84 -2.06 2.78
CA SER A 36 5.72 -1.15 2.52
C SER A 36 5.57 -0.95 1.02
N TYR A 37 4.34 -1.02 0.51
CA TYR A 37 4.10 -0.92 -0.92
C TYR A 37 2.74 -0.30 -1.21
N HIS A 38 2.65 0.31 -2.39
CA HIS A 38 1.40 0.83 -2.92
C HIS A 38 1.22 0.33 -4.35
N TYR A 39 0.04 -0.22 -4.61
CA TYR A 39 -0.32 -0.77 -5.90
C TYR A 39 -1.65 -0.18 -6.32
N SER A 40 -1.74 0.38 -7.52
CA SER A 40 -2.94 1.01 -8.05
C SER A 40 -3.25 0.42 -9.41
N ASN A 41 -4.46 -0.09 -9.57
CA ASN A 41 -4.93 -0.63 -10.83
C ASN A 41 -5.75 0.40 -11.60
N THR A 42 -5.75 0.26 -12.92
CA THR A 42 -6.55 1.11 -13.81
C THR A 42 -8.06 0.95 -13.61
N ASN A 43 -8.50 -0.19 -13.09
CA ASN A 43 -9.90 -0.44 -12.71
C ASN A 43 -10.32 0.29 -11.41
N GLY A 44 -9.45 1.13 -10.82
CA GLY A 44 -9.71 1.89 -9.60
C GLY A 44 -9.47 1.11 -8.31
N SER A 45 -9.20 -0.20 -8.38
CA SER A 45 -8.75 -0.97 -7.21
C SER A 45 -7.33 -0.59 -6.82
N TYR A 46 -7.04 -0.63 -5.52
CA TYR A 46 -5.70 -0.34 -5.03
C TYR A 46 -5.39 -1.11 -3.75
N TYR A 47 -4.10 -1.26 -3.48
CA TYR A 47 -3.59 -1.95 -2.31
C TYR A 47 -2.49 -1.10 -1.66
N TYR A 48 -2.53 -1.00 -0.34
CA TYR A 48 -1.48 -0.46 0.50
C TYR A 48 -0.97 -1.53 1.45
N SER A 49 0.34 -1.71 1.53
CA SER A 49 1.00 -2.27 2.70
C SER A 49 1.70 -1.15 3.43
N ASN A 50 1.33 -0.98 4.69
CA ASN A 50 1.77 0.13 5.52
C ASN A 50 2.96 -0.28 6.40
N PRO A 51 3.79 0.68 6.80
CA PRO A 51 4.98 0.43 7.63
C PRO A 51 4.64 -0.07 9.04
N ASN A 52 3.42 0.16 9.51
CA ASN A 52 2.94 -0.39 10.78
C ASN A 52 2.59 -1.89 10.69
N GLY A 53 2.68 -2.50 9.50
CA GLY A 53 2.33 -3.91 9.24
C GLY A 53 0.87 -4.14 8.91
N SER A 54 0.04 -3.10 8.87
CA SER A 54 -1.32 -3.20 8.33
C SER A 54 -1.30 -3.20 6.81
N SER A 55 -2.36 -3.75 6.21
CA SER A 55 -2.63 -3.66 4.79
C SER A 55 -4.04 -3.15 4.54
N TYR A 56 -4.24 -2.47 3.43
CA TYR A 56 -5.54 -1.98 3.00
C TYR A 56 -5.73 -2.29 1.52
N TYR A 57 -6.82 -2.97 1.20
CA TYR A 57 -7.20 -3.30 -0.15
C TYR A 57 -8.55 -2.65 -0.47
N ASN A 58 -8.66 -2.01 -1.63
CA ASN A 58 -9.89 -1.49 -2.17
C ASN A 58 -10.14 -2.15 -3.52
N SER A 59 -11.34 -2.69 -3.73
CA SER A 59 -11.68 -3.40 -4.97
C SER A 59 -12.02 -2.47 -6.14
N GLY A 60 -12.08 -1.15 -5.93
CA GLY A 60 -12.55 -0.19 -6.94
C GLY A 60 -14.07 -0.22 -7.16
N SER A 61 -14.77 -1.22 -6.61
CA SER A 61 -16.21 -1.46 -6.80
C SER A 61 -17.03 -1.24 -5.52
N GLY A 62 -16.53 -0.41 -4.59
CA GLY A 62 -17.23 -0.09 -3.34
C GLY A 62 -16.94 -1.01 -2.14
N SER A 63 -16.08 -2.01 -2.30
CA SER A 63 -15.62 -2.85 -1.19
C SER A 63 -14.19 -2.51 -0.81
N SER A 64 -13.91 -2.51 0.49
CA SER A 64 -12.55 -2.40 1.01
C SER A 64 -12.31 -3.32 2.19
N THR A 65 -11.08 -3.80 2.29
CA THR A 65 -10.61 -4.70 3.33
C THR A 65 -9.42 -4.06 3.99
N TYR A 66 -9.54 -3.75 5.27
CA TYR A 66 -8.42 -3.37 6.11
C TYR A 66 -7.97 -4.58 6.93
N THR A 67 -6.71 -4.94 6.80
CA THR A 67 -6.05 -5.98 7.58
C THR A 67 -5.11 -5.30 8.56
N ALA A 68 -5.38 -5.43 9.85
CA ALA A 68 -4.50 -4.87 10.85
C ALA A 68 -3.16 -5.65 10.91
N PRO A 69 -2.10 -5.08 11.52
CA PRO A 69 -0.88 -5.83 11.80
C PRO A 69 -1.19 -6.97 12.77
N SER A 70 -0.36 -8.01 12.82
CA SER A 70 -0.59 -9.20 13.66
C SER A 70 -0.99 -8.79 15.09
N GLY A 71 -2.23 -9.13 15.49
CA GLY A 71 -2.81 -8.74 16.78
C GLY A 71 -4.01 -7.78 16.68
N GLY A 72 -4.33 -7.22 15.51
CA GLY A 72 -5.53 -6.43 15.29
C GLY A 72 -6.60 -7.15 14.47
N SER A 73 -7.87 -6.99 14.83
CA SER A 73 -9.00 -7.49 14.04
C SER A 73 -9.10 -6.71 12.72
N GLY A 74 -8.88 -7.37 11.59
CA GLY A 74 -9.10 -6.78 10.27
C GLY A 74 -10.59 -6.52 10.02
N GLY A 75 -10.93 -5.33 9.54
CA GLY A 75 -12.29 -4.91 9.24
C GLY A 75 -12.53 -4.83 7.73
N SER A 76 -13.61 -5.45 7.25
CA SER A 76 -14.08 -5.24 5.87
C SER A 76 -15.13 -4.15 5.86
N GLY A 77 -14.80 -3.00 5.27
CA GLY A 77 -15.71 -1.87 5.09
C GLY A 77 -16.34 -1.91 3.71
N LYS A 78 -17.66 -2.06 3.66
CA LYS A 78 -18.48 -1.87 2.44
C LYS A 78 -19.00 -0.43 2.46
N LYS A 79 -18.79 0.32 1.37
CA LYS A 79 -19.41 1.64 1.18
C LYS A 79 -20.76 1.48 0.51
#